data_AF-A0A2V9H9U2-F1
#
_entry.id   AF-A0A2V9H9U2-F1
#
_cell.length_a   1.000
_cell.length_b   1.000
_cell.length_c   1.000
_cell.angle_alpha   90.00
_cell.angle_beta   90.00
_cell.angle_gamma   90.00
#
_symmetry.space_group_name_H-M   'P 1'
#
loop_
_entity.id
_entity.type
_entity.pdbx_description
1 polymer ?
#
loop_
_entity_poly.entity_id
_entity_poly.type
_entity_poly.pdbx_seq_one_letter_code
_entity_poly.pdbx_strand_id
1 'polypeptide(L)'
;AGRDASQLALGSVIVGSIGRDAVKGKEGAREQAAMYLANKVQNIKGSADVLLQCAGLTFEELQPVADAMEKGGRKAAAKAVTDEILRKVCAIAGSPDECIRQIEEYRAAGCTHIMLEIWGDDRLRQAKLFGDAVLPHFKK
;
A
#
# COMPACT_ATOMS: atom_id res chain seq x y z
N ALA A 1 6.95 17.20 26.11
CA ALA A 1 7.17 16.04 27.00
C ALA A 1 8.62 15.89 27.49
N GLY A 2 9.62 16.61 26.94
CA GLY A 2 11.02 16.51 27.40
C GLY A 2 11.71 15.16 27.14
N ARG A 3 11.11 14.31 26.30
CA ARG A 3 11.61 13.00 25.92
C ARG A 3 12.45 13.10 24.65
N ASP A 4 13.44 12.24 24.51
CA ASP A 4 14.18 12.05 23.26
C ASP A 4 13.26 11.38 22.23
N ALA A 5 13.11 12.03 21.07
CA ALA A 5 12.29 11.54 19.96
C ALA A 5 12.84 10.22 19.39
N SER A 6 14.15 9.97 19.49
CA SER A 6 14.78 8.73 19.01
C SER A 6 14.30 7.47 19.74
N GLN A 7 13.74 7.64 20.94
CA GLN A 7 13.21 6.56 21.77
C GLN A 7 11.77 6.16 21.40
N LEU A 8 11.15 6.86 20.45
CA LEU A 8 9.80 6.57 19.99
C LEU A 8 9.86 5.62 18.79
N ALA A 9 9.07 4.53 18.86
CA ALA A 9 8.80 3.73 17.68
C ALA A 9 7.89 4.53 16.73
N LEU A 10 8.41 4.89 15.57
CA LEU A 10 7.65 5.51 14.49
C LEU A 10 7.03 4.39 13.66
N GLY A 11 5.87 3.95 14.13
CA GLY A 11 5.07 2.88 13.54
C GLY A 11 4.26 3.33 12.34
N SER A 12 4.14 2.49 11.33
CA SER A 12 3.20 2.70 10.21
C SER A 12 2.46 1.41 9.88
N VAL A 13 1.13 1.51 9.73
CA VAL A 13 0.29 0.42 9.23
C VAL A 13 0.27 0.52 7.72
N ILE A 14 0.89 -0.45 7.05
CA ILE A 14 1.11 -0.42 5.62
C ILE A 14 0.41 -1.60 4.95
N VAL A 15 -0.26 -1.34 3.84
CA VAL A 15 -0.84 -2.37 2.98
C VAL A 15 0.29 -3.22 2.38
N GLY A 16 0.21 -4.52 2.60
CA GLY A 16 1.14 -5.52 2.10
C GLY A 16 0.49 -6.48 1.10
N SER A 17 1.20 -6.86 0.06
CA SER A 17 0.79 -7.94 -0.85
C SER A 17 2.03 -8.48 -1.56
N ILE A 18 2.29 -9.78 -1.54
CA ILE A 18 3.53 -10.36 -2.09
C ILE A 18 3.26 -11.59 -2.92
N GLY A 19 3.98 -11.70 -4.03
CA GLY A 19 3.96 -12.85 -4.92
C GLY A 19 5.36 -13.17 -5.41
N ARG A 20 5.57 -14.40 -5.91
CA ARG A 20 6.82 -14.71 -6.65
C ARG A 20 6.88 -13.94 -7.96
N ASP A 21 5.71 -13.65 -8.52
CA ASP A 21 5.52 -12.81 -9.69
C ASP A 21 5.03 -11.42 -9.23
N ALA A 22 5.59 -10.36 -9.81
CA ALA A 22 5.32 -8.98 -9.43
C ALA A 22 3.85 -8.59 -9.71
N VAL A 23 3.27 -9.06 -10.82
CA VAL A 23 1.89 -8.73 -11.19
C VAL A 23 0.92 -9.31 -10.17
N LYS A 24 1.04 -10.61 -9.88
CA LYS A 24 0.26 -11.28 -8.83
C LYS A 24 0.51 -10.69 -7.45
N GLY A 25 1.77 -10.36 -7.16
CA GLY A 25 2.15 -9.75 -5.89
C GLY A 25 1.49 -8.40 -5.62
N LYS A 26 0.99 -7.70 -6.65
CA LYS A 26 0.31 -6.40 -6.50
C LYS A 26 -1.22 -6.50 -6.40
N GLU A 27 -1.82 -7.65 -6.72
CA GLU A 27 -3.28 -7.79 -6.83
C GLU A 27 -4.01 -7.46 -5.52
N GLY A 28 -3.54 -7.99 -4.39
CA GLY A 28 -4.12 -7.71 -3.08
C GLY A 28 -4.03 -6.23 -2.70
N ALA A 29 -2.88 -5.61 -2.96
CA ALA A 29 -2.68 -4.19 -2.69
C ALA A 29 -3.54 -3.29 -3.60
N ARG A 30 -3.72 -3.65 -4.89
CA ARG A 30 -4.63 -2.91 -5.79
C ARG A 30 -6.08 -2.96 -5.31
N GLU A 31 -6.53 -4.10 -4.80
CA GLU A 31 -7.89 -4.23 -4.27
C GLU A 31 -8.10 -3.32 -3.04
N GLN A 32 -7.15 -3.33 -2.10
CA GLN A 32 -7.24 -2.47 -0.92
C GLN A 32 -7.11 -0.98 -1.26
N ALA A 33 -6.17 -0.63 -2.15
CA ALA A 33 -6.01 0.73 -2.65
C ALA A 33 -7.28 1.23 -3.34
N ALA A 34 -7.92 0.40 -4.18
CA ALA A 34 -9.14 0.77 -4.87
C ALA A 34 -10.28 1.11 -3.91
N MET A 35 -10.46 0.32 -2.85
CA MET A 35 -11.46 0.60 -1.81
C MET A 35 -11.19 1.92 -1.09
N TYR A 36 -9.93 2.15 -0.71
CA TYR A 36 -9.55 3.38 -0.03
C TYR A 36 -9.72 4.62 -0.93
N LEU A 37 -9.26 4.55 -2.17
CA LEU A 37 -9.28 5.66 -3.12
C LEU A 37 -10.69 6.00 -3.61
N ALA A 38 -11.53 4.99 -3.91
CA ALA A 38 -12.93 5.24 -4.27
C ALA A 38 -13.67 5.98 -3.15
N ASN A 39 -13.45 5.57 -1.89
CA ASN A 39 -14.02 6.24 -0.73
C ASN A 39 -13.56 7.71 -0.62
N LYS A 40 -12.30 8.03 -1.00
CA LYS A 40 -11.79 9.40 -1.02
C LYS A 40 -12.55 10.30 -2.00
N VAL A 41 -12.85 9.77 -3.18
CA VAL A 41 -13.61 10.48 -4.22
C VAL A 41 -15.09 10.61 -3.86
N GLN A 42 -15.69 9.57 -3.28
CA GLN A 42 -17.14 9.52 -3.07
C GLN A 42 -17.57 10.25 -1.78
N ASN A 43 -16.81 10.10 -0.69
CA ASN A 43 -17.31 10.45 0.65
C ASN A 43 -16.59 11.62 1.33
N ILE A 44 -15.39 12.00 0.89
CA ILE A 44 -14.53 12.94 1.64
C ILE A 44 -13.78 13.96 0.76
N LYS A 45 -14.40 14.38 -0.36
CA LYS A 45 -13.80 15.29 -1.37
C LYS A 45 -13.03 16.49 -0.78
N GLY A 46 -13.55 17.18 0.25
CA GLY A 46 -12.85 18.33 0.84
C GLY A 46 -11.76 18.01 1.88
N SER A 47 -11.87 16.89 2.60
CA SER A 47 -10.86 16.49 3.61
C SER A 47 -9.76 15.60 3.03
N ALA A 48 -9.97 15.07 1.83
CA ALA A 48 -9.00 14.25 1.11
C ALA A 48 -7.91 15.08 0.42
N ASP A 49 -8.13 16.39 0.21
CA ASP A 49 -7.23 17.26 -0.58
C ASP A 49 -5.77 17.19 -0.13
N VAL A 50 -5.50 17.37 1.16
CA VAL A 50 -4.12 17.36 1.68
C VAL A 50 -3.46 16.00 1.49
N LEU A 51 -4.20 14.90 1.75
CA LEU A 51 -3.65 13.55 1.61
C LEU A 51 -3.36 13.19 0.15
N LEU A 52 -4.27 13.56 -0.75
CA LEU A 52 -4.09 13.34 -2.19
C LEU A 52 -2.94 14.22 -2.71
N GLN A 53 -2.84 15.47 -2.29
CA GLN A 53 -1.73 16.36 -2.62
C GLN A 53 -0.38 15.80 -2.14
N CYS A 54 -0.30 15.30 -0.90
CA CYS A 54 0.91 14.65 -0.38
C CYS A 54 1.31 13.40 -1.19
N ALA A 55 0.32 12.65 -1.71
CA ALA A 55 0.55 11.49 -2.56
C ALA A 55 0.78 11.85 -4.04
N GLY A 56 0.64 13.13 -4.43
CA GLY A 56 0.68 13.54 -5.84
C GLY A 56 -0.46 12.95 -6.68
N LEU A 57 -1.62 12.73 -6.07
CA LEU A 57 -2.84 12.22 -6.69
C LEU A 57 -3.86 13.35 -6.86
N THR A 58 -4.63 13.29 -7.95
CA THR A 58 -5.76 14.18 -8.23
C THR A 58 -7.07 13.42 -8.21
N PHE A 59 -8.20 14.13 -8.02
CA PHE A 59 -9.52 13.50 -8.14
C PHE A 59 -9.77 12.95 -9.54
N GLU A 60 -9.28 13.63 -10.57
CA GLU A 60 -9.45 13.20 -11.96
C GLU A 60 -8.77 11.84 -12.21
N GLU A 61 -7.55 11.65 -11.72
CA GLU A 61 -6.85 10.35 -11.78
C GLU A 61 -7.60 9.23 -11.03
N LEU A 62 -8.36 9.57 -9.99
CA LEU A 62 -9.09 8.62 -9.16
C LEU A 62 -10.54 8.37 -9.62
N GLN A 63 -11.09 9.21 -10.50
CA GLN A 63 -12.46 9.07 -11.00
C GLN A 63 -12.71 7.70 -11.67
N PRO A 64 -11.81 7.15 -12.50
CA PRO A 64 -11.99 5.82 -13.07
C PRO A 64 -12.09 4.70 -12.01
N VAL A 65 -11.36 4.84 -10.89
CA VAL A 65 -11.40 3.88 -9.78
C VAL A 65 -12.76 3.95 -9.06
N ALA A 66 -13.26 5.16 -8.83
CA ALA A 66 -14.57 5.39 -8.21
C ALA A 66 -15.73 4.87 -9.08
N ASP A 67 -15.70 5.17 -10.39
CA ASP A 67 -16.72 4.70 -11.33
C ASP A 67 -16.74 3.17 -11.44
N ALA A 68 -15.56 2.55 -11.48
CA ALA A 68 -15.44 1.09 -11.51
C ALA A 68 -15.93 0.46 -10.20
N MET A 69 -15.70 1.12 -9.06
CA MET A 69 -16.23 0.68 -7.75
C MET A 69 -17.76 0.67 -7.76
N GLU A 70 -18.39 1.73 -8.25
CA GLU A 70 -19.84 1.84 -8.31
C GLU A 70 -20.47 0.79 -9.23
N LYS A 71 -19.85 0.56 -10.40
CA LYS A 71 -20.40 -0.35 -11.43
C LYS A 71 -20.15 -1.83 -11.16
N GLY A 72 -19.03 -2.17 -10.53
CA GLY A 72 -18.55 -3.56 -10.44
C GLY A 72 -17.86 -3.94 -9.13
N GLY A 73 -17.94 -3.07 -8.12
CA GLY A 73 -17.35 -3.29 -6.81
C GLY A 73 -15.82 -3.38 -6.81
N ARG A 74 -15.27 -3.84 -5.68
CA ARG A 74 -13.82 -3.81 -5.40
C ARG A 74 -12.96 -4.47 -6.48
N LYS A 75 -13.42 -5.57 -7.08
CA LYS A 75 -12.64 -6.29 -8.10
C LYS A 75 -12.57 -5.53 -9.43
N ALA A 76 -13.63 -4.81 -9.79
CA ALA A 76 -13.60 -3.95 -10.97
C ALA A 76 -12.71 -2.72 -10.72
N ALA A 77 -12.86 -2.09 -9.56
CA ALA A 77 -12.05 -0.94 -9.16
C ALA A 77 -10.55 -1.27 -9.06
N ALA A 78 -10.18 -2.45 -8.56
CA ALA A 78 -8.79 -2.91 -8.51
C ALA A 78 -8.10 -2.91 -9.88
N LYS A 79 -8.85 -3.17 -10.96
CA LYS A 79 -8.32 -3.15 -12.34
C LYS A 79 -8.08 -1.74 -12.87
N ALA A 80 -8.75 -0.74 -12.30
CA ALA A 80 -8.55 0.67 -12.63
C ALA A 80 -7.37 1.29 -11.85
N VAL A 81 -6.84 0.60 -10.83
CA VAL A 81 -5.63 1.03 -10.12
C VAL A 81 -4.41 0.70 -10.96
N THR A 82 -3.85 1.72 -11.61
CA THR A 82 -2.61 1.60 -12.39
C THR A 82 -1.39 1.40 -11.48
N ASP A 83 -0.27 0.97 -12.07
CA ASP A 83 1.01 0.87 -11.34
C ASP A 83 1.48 2.23 -10.81
N GLU A 84 1.14 3.32 -11.52
CA GLU A 84 1.43 4.66 -11.06
C GLU A 84 0.60 5.05 -9.83
N ILE A 85 -0.72 4.80 -9.87
CA ILE A 85 -1.58 5.04 -8.71
C ILE A 85 -1.12 4.19 -7.52
N LEU A 86 -0.82 2.90 -7.74
CA LEU A 86 -0.37 2.01 -6.68
C LEU A 86 0.96 2.48 -6.07
N ARG A 87 1.89 2.97 -6.88
CA ARG A 87 3.16 3.55 -6.41
C ARG A 87 2.92 4.79 -5.54
N LYS A 88 2.00 5.68 -5.94
CA LYS A 88 1.63 6.88 -5.16
C LYS A 88 0.94 6.55 -3.82
N VAL A 89 0.30 5.38 -3.70
CA VAL A 89 -0.28 4.87 -2.45
C VAL A 89 0.78 4.33 -1.48
N CYS A 90 2.01 4.10 -1.95
CA CYS A 90 3.13 3.58 -1.17
C CYS A 90 2.86 2.20 -0.50
N ALA A 91 2.05 1.33 -1.11
CA ALA A 91 1.91 -0.03 -0.59
C ALA A 91 3.25 -0.78 -0.63
N ILE A 92 3.48 -1.73 0.28
CA ILE A 92 4.60 -2.69 0.14
C ILE A 92 4.09 -3.87 -0.66
N ALA A 93 4.25 -3.81 -1.98
CA ALA A 93 3.68 -4.84 -2.85
C ALA A 93 4.52 -5.27 -4.04
N GLY A 94 4.35 -6.53 -4.48
CA GLY A 94 4.98 -7.08 -5.68
C GLY A 94 5.85 -8.30 -5.41
N SER A 95 7.02 -8.36 -6.05
CA SER A 95 8.03 -9.41 -5.81
C SER A 95 8.73 -9.22 -4.45
N PRO A 96 9.48 -10.22 -3.94
CA PRO A 96 10.30 -10.04 -2.74
C PRO A 96 11.29 -8.86 -2.86
N ASP A 97 11.96 -8.71 -4.00
CA ASP A 97 12.92 -7.63 -4.23
C ASP A 97 12.25 -6.25 -4.23
N GLU A 98 11.06 -6.14 -4.82
CA GLU A 98 10.26 -4.92 -4.75
C GLU A 98 9.87 -4.62 -3.31
N CYS A 99 9.42 -5.61 -2.54
CA CYS A 99 9.05 -5.43 -1.14
C CYS A 99 10.24 -4.95 -0.31
N ILE A 100 11.43 -5.52 -0.50
CA ILE A 100 12.66 -5.09 0.18
C ILE A 100 12.96 -3.62 -0.13
N ARG A 101 12.95 -3.23 -1.41
CA ARG A 101 13.19 -1.84 -1.82
C ARG A 101 12.19 -0.87 -1.17
N GLN A 102 10.91 -1.21 -1.17
CA GLN A 102 9.85 -0.38 -0.58
C GLN A 102 10.01 -0.24 0.94
N ILE A 103 10.43 -1.30 1.64
CA ILE A 103 10.73 -1.23 3.09
C ILE A 103 11.92 -0.29 3.36
N GLU A 104 12.96 -0.33 2.54
CA GLU A 104 14.10 0.58 2.67
C GLU A 104 13.70 2.05 2.42
N GLU A 105 12.74 2.31 1.52
CA GLU A 105 12.18 3.67 1.33
C GLU A 105 11.47 4.16 2.60
N TYR A 106 10.68 3.31 3.26
CA TYR A 106 10.06 3.62 4.55
C TYR A 106 11.11 3.88 5.65
N ARG A 107 12.15 3.07 5.69
CA ARG A 107 13.25 3.25 6.64
C ARG A 107 14.00 4.55 6.42
N ALA A 108 14.28 4.90 5.17
CA ALA A 108 14.90 6.16 4.79
C ALA A 108 14.03 7.38 5.16
N ALA A 109 12.70 7.22 5.13
CA ALA A 109 11.75 8.22 5.62
C ALA A 109 11.65 8.30 7.16
N GLY A 110 12.39 7.46 7.91
CA GLY A 110 12.42 7.46 9.37
C GLY A 110 11.45 6.50 10.04
N CYS A 111 10.75 5.65 9.28
CA CYS A 111 9.91 4.60 9.86
C CYS A 111 10.79 3.55 10.57
N THR A 112 10.50 3.28 11.83
CA THR A 112 11.24 2.29 12.64
C THR A 112 10.43 1.02 12.91
N HIS A 113 9.14 1.02 12.60
CA HIS A 113 8.28 -0.14 12.79
C HIS A 113 7.18 -0.21 11.70
N ILE A 114 7.12 -1.31 10.97
CA ILE A 114 6.06 -1.55 9.96
C ILE A 114 5.11 -2.62 10.48
N MET A 115 3.83 -2.26 10.58
CA MET A 115 2.72 -3.18 10.76
C MET A 115 2.16 -3.51 9.38
N LEU A 116 2.58 -4.65 8.83
CA LEU A 116 2.18 -5.05 7.48
C LEU A 116 0.81 -5.73 7.49
N GLU A 117 -0.18 -5.10 6.87
CA GLU A 117 -1.51 -5.69 6.67
C GLU A 117 -1.52 -6.47 5.34
N ILE A 118 -1.48 -7.80 5.38
CA ILE A 118 -1.40 -8.63 4.17
C ILE A 118 -2.78 -8.79 3.52
N TRP A 119 -2.86 -8.39 2.25
CA TRP A 119 -4.04 -8.48 1.38
C TRP A 119 -3.86 -9.50 0.26
N GLY A 120 -4.97 -10.00 -0.27
CA GLY A 120 -5.04 -11.02 -1.32
C GLY A 120 -5.66 -12.34 -0.85
N ASP A 121 -5.79 -13.29 -1.79
CA ASP A 121 -6.57 -14.51 -1.59
C ASP A 121 -5.91 -15.52 -0.63
N ASP A 122 -4.59 -15.69 -0.70
CA ASP A 122 -3.83 -16.64 0.15
C ASP A 122 -2.87 -15.91 1.10
N ARG A 123 -3.43 -15.28 2.13
CA ARG A 123 -2.68 -14.43 3.07
C ARG A 123 -1.65 -15.21 3.89
N LEU A 124 -1.93 -16.47 4.23
CA LEU A 124 -1.01 -17.32 4.99
C LEU A 124 0.24 -17.64 4.17
N ARG A 125 0.07 -18.02 2.90
CA ARG A 125 1.21 -18.26 2.01
C ARG A 125 1.99 -16.99 1.74
N GLN A 126 1.32 -15.86 1.59
CA GLN A 126 1.98 -14.56 1.46
C GLN A 126 2.81 -14.20 2.69
N ALA A 127 2.25 -14.38 3.90
CA ALA A 127 2.98 -14.17 5.15
C ALA A 127 4.22 -15.08 5.24
N LYS A 128 4.07 -16.35 4.87
CA LYS A 128 5.20 -17.29 4.81
C LYS A 128 6.25 -16.83 3.80
N LEU A 129 5.85 -16.45 2.58
CA LEU A 129 6.77 -15.96 1.56
C LEU A 129 7.51 -14.71 2.02
N PHE A 130 6.82 -13.77 2.65
CA PHE A 130 7.43 -12.57 3.21
C PHE A 130 8.46 -12.93 4.31
N GLY A 131 8.09 -13.85 5.21
CA GLY A 131 8.97 -14.35 6.26
C GLY A 131 10.22 -15.06 5.73
N ASP A 132 10.09 -15.83 4.64
CA ASP A 132 11.18 -16.61 4.06
C ASP A 132 12.09 -15.80 3.12
N ALA A 133 11.53 -14.83 2.39
CA ALA A 133 12.23 -14.15 1.29
C ALA A 133 12.54 -12.67 1.54
N VAL A 134 11.80 -12.00 2.44
CA VAL A 134 11.98 -10.56 2.70
C VAL A 134 12.65 -10.33 4.05
N LEU A 135 12.12 -10.92 5.13
CA LEU A 135 12.65 -10.69 6.48
C LEU A 135 14.14 -11.03 6.66
N PRO A 136 14.73 -12.07 6.03
CA PRO A 136 16.15 -12.36 6.17
C PRO A 136 17.07 -11.22 5.72
N HIS A 137 16.63 -10.35 4.80
CA HIS A 137 17.40 -9.17 4.38
C HIS A 137 17.62 -8.16 5.52
N PHE A 138 16.67 -8.09 6.46
CA PHE A 138 16.66 -7.12 7.55
C PHE A 138 17.11 -7.68 8.89
N LYS A 139 17.29 -9.01 8.98
CA LYS A 139 17.89 -9.65 10.16
C LYS A 139 19.41 -9.41 10.12
N LYS A 140 19.86 -8.45 10.93
CA LYS A 140 21.26 -8.33 11.36
C LYS A 140 21.36 -8.79 12.79
#